data_AF-A0A1Q6Q422-F1
#
_entry.id   AF-A0A1Q6Q422-F1
#
_cell.length_a   1.000
_cell.length_b   1.000
_cell.length_c   1.000
_cell.angle_alpha   90.00
_cell.angle_beta   90.00
_cell.angle_gamma   90.00
#
_symmetry.space_group_name_H-M   'P 1'
#
loop_
_entity.id
_entity.type
_entity.pdbx_description
1 polymer ?
#
loop_
_entity_poly.entity_id
_entity_poly.type
_entity_poly.pdbx_seq_one_letter_code
_entity_poly.pdbx_strand_id
1 'polypeptide(L)'
;MTAGLTAKDFAGVTAENAVTAGQKLYVQYGITGVRGQVEAGLPAVLEFGLPALEKGLAAGYSLNQSGCGALLAIIANSTDTNLIARSDRATQLAVVEELKALLARTPYPDEAALRALDDRFIAANLSPGGSADLLALCYLLHFFKTEVLEDV
;
A
#
# COMPACT_ATOMS: atom_id res chain seq x y z
N MET A 1 3.46 -19.33 -12.49
CA MET A 1 3.93 -18.45 -11.39
C MET A 1 2.77 -17.51 -11.08
N THR A 2 2.18 -17.63 -9.89
CA THR A 2 1.00 -16.93 -9.28
C THR A 2 -0.30 -16.78 -10.06
N ALA A 3 -0.36 -17.02 -11.38
CA ALA A 3 -1.60 -17.02 -12.15
C ALA A 3 -2.64 -18.00 -11.58
N GLY A 4 -3.87 -17.51 -11.39
CA GLY A 4 -4.98 -18.23 -10.79
C GLY A 4 -4.96 -18.26 -9.26
N LEU A 5 -4.10 -17.49 -8.58
CA LEU A 5 -4.04 -17.45 -7.11
C LEU A 5 -5.35 -16.94 -6.51
N THR A 6 -5.86 -15.80 -6.97
CA THR A 6 -7.13 -15.25 -6.47
C THR A 6 -8.31 -16.18 -6.79
N ALA A 7 -8.36 -16.72 -8.01
CA ALA A 7 -9.40 -17.64 -8.43
C ALA A 7 -9.43 -18.92 -7.58
N LYS A 8 -8.26 -19.44 -7.17
CA LYS A 8 -8.15 -20.62 -6.29
C LYS A 8 -8.46 -20.28 -4.83
N ASP A 9 -7.92 -19.19 -4.30
CA ASP A 9 -8.11 -18.80 -2.89
C ASP A 9 -9.54 -18.37 -2.57
N PHE A 10 -10.23 -17.77 -3.54
CA PHE A 10 -11.63 -17.36 -3.40
C PHE A 10 -12.63 -18.35 -3.99
N ALA A 11 -12.17 -19.52 -4.47
CA ALA A 11 -13.05 -20.56 -5.01
C ALA A 11 -14.07 -21.01 -3.96
N GLY A 12 -15.36 -20.89 -4.27
CA GLY A 12 -16.44 -21.30 -3.37
C GLY A 12 -16.64 -20.39 -2.16
N VAL A 13 -15.95 -19.25 -2.08
CA VAL A 13 -16.20 -18.23 -1.04
C VAL A 13 -17.49 -17.48 -1.40
N THR A 14 -18.46 -17.49 -0.48
CA THR A 14 -19.77 -16.85 -0.59
C THR A 14 -20.02 -15.95 0.62
N ALA A 15 -21.11 -15.19 0.61
CA ALA A 15 -21.47 -14.31 1.72
C ALA A 15 -21.73 -15.09 3.02
N GLU A 16 -22.19 -16.33 2.89
CA GLU A 16 -22.55 -17.23 3.99
C GLU A 16 -21.34 -17.90 4.64
N ASN A 17 -20.23 -18.06 3.92
CA ASN A 17 -19.04 -18.79 4.40
C ASN A 17 -17.76 -17.94 4.50
N ALA A 18 -17.81 -16.66 4.12
CA ALA A 18 -16.67 -15.77 4.22
C ALA A 18 -16.26 -15.50 5.68
N VAL A 19 -15.11 -16.02 6.10
CA VAL A 19 -14.63 -15.94 7.48
C VAL A 19 -13.73 -14.72 7.68
N THR A 20 -12.78 -14.51 6.76
CA THR A 20 -11.79 -13.44 6.87
C THR A 20 -12.30 -12.11 6.32
N ALA A 21 -11.75 -10.99 6.79
CA ALA A 21 -12.08 -9.66 6.27
C ALA A 21 -11.83 -9.58 4.74
N GLY A 22 -10.71 -10.14 4.26
CA GLY A 22 -10.39 -10.18 2.83
C GLY A 22 -11.42 -10.97 2.00
N GLN A 23 -11.90 -12.12 2.51
CA GLN A 23 -12.96 -12.89 1.84
C GLN A 23 -14.28 -12.13 1.78
N LYS A 24 -14.67 -11.48 2.89
CA LYS A 24 -15.90 -10.67 2.94
C LYS A 24 -15.85 -9.52 1.94
N LEU A 25 -14.71 -8.82 1.88
CA LEU A 25 -14.48 -7.72 0.93
C LEU A 25 -14.43 -8.20 -0.52
N TYR A 26 -13.89 -9.40 -0.78
CA TYR A 26 -13.92 -10.00 -2.11
C TYR A 26 -15.36 -10.30 -2.55
N VAL A 27 -16.15 -10.97 -1.71
CA VAL A 27 -17.55 -11.29 -2.03
C VAL A 27 -18.38 -10.03 -2.25
N GLN A 28 -18.20 -9.01 -1.40
CA GLN A 28 -19.04 -7.82 -1.41
C GLN A 28 -18.65 -6.82 -2.52
N TYR A 29 -17.36 -6.71 -2.84
CA TYR A 29 -16.84 -5.63 -3.69
C TYR A 29 -15.88 -6.10 -4.80
N GLY A 30 -15.56 -7.39 -4.89
CA GLY A 30 -14.54 -7.93 -5.81
C GLY A 30 -13.10 -7.55 -5.43
N ILE A 31 -12.88 -7.05 -4.21
CA ILE A 31 -11.56 -6.58 -3.77
C ILE A 31 -10.68 -7.78 -3.39
N THR A 32 -9.58 -7.96 -4.12
CA THR A 32 -8.67 -9.11 -3.97
C THR A 32 -7.53 -8.87 -2.97
N GLY A 33 -7.25 -7.61 -2.62
CA GLY A 33 -6.19 -7.22 -1.69
C GLY A 33 -4.78 -7.64 -2.16
N VAL A 34 -3.91 -7.98 -1.20
CA VAL A 34 -2.51 -8.37 -1.46
C VAL A 34 -2.38 -9.58 -2.40
N ARG A 35 -3.36 -10.50 -2.40
CA ARG A 35 -3.39 -11.65 -3.32
C ARG A 35 -3.46 -11.20 -4.78
N GLY A 36 -4.32 -10.22 -5.06
CA GLY A 36 -4.42 -9.62 -6.38
C GLY A 36 -3.15 -8.87 -6.78
N GLN A 37 -2.50 -8.19 -5.83
CA GLN A 37 -1.19 -7.57 -6.08
C GLN A 37 -0.15 -8.62 -6.50
N VAL A 38 -0.01 -9.71 -5.74
CA VAL A 38 0.96 -10.78 -6.05
C VAL A 38 0.66 -11.48 -7.37
N GLU A 39 -0.61 -11.72 -7.68
CA GLU A 39 -1.01 -12.31 -8.96
C GLU A 39 -0.73 -11.38 -10.15
N ALA A 40 -0.94 -10.07 -9.98
CA ALA A 40 -0.68 -9.07 -11.01
C ALA A 40 0.80 -8.65 -11.13
N GLY A 41 1.71 -9.23 -10.33
CA GLY A 41 3.13 -8.88 -10.37
C GLY A 41 3.51 -7.63 -9.57
N LEU A 42 2.75 -7.32 -8.50
CA LEU A 42 2.98 -6.23 -7.55
C LEU A 42 2.97 -4.82 -8.17
N PRO A 43 1.94 -4.42 -8.95
CA PRO A 43 1.90 -3.11 -9.61
C PRO A 43 2.01 -1.94 -8.62
N ALA A 44 1.41 -2.03 -7.43
CA ALA A 44 1.54 -1.00 -6.40
C ALA A 44 2.99 -0.74 -5.97
N VAL A 45 3.82 -1.80 -5.95
CA VAL A 45 5.25 -1.70 -5.64
C VAL A 45 6.02 -1.15 -6.83
N LEU A 46 5.86 -1.77 -8.00
CA LEU A 46 6.70 -1.49 -9.17
C LEU A 46 6.39 -0.16 -9.86
N GLU A 47 5.12 0.27 -9.86
CA GLU A 47 4.67 1.47 -10.58
C GLU A 47 4.63 2.71 -9.69
N PHE A 48 4.46 2.54 -8.37
CA PHE A 48 4.23 3.66 -7.44
C PHE A 48 5.23 3.69 -6.27
N GLY A 49 5.26 2.63 -5.46
CA GLY A 49 6.06 2.61 -4.22
C GLY A 49 7.56 2.71 -4.43
N LEU A 50 8.15 1.78 -5.18
CA LEU A 50 9.59 1.74 -5.45
C LEU A 50 10.05 2.99 -6.23
N PRO A 51 9.36 3.45 -7.30
CA PRO A 51 9.72 4.70 -7.96
C PRO A 51 9.68 5.92 -7.05
N ALA A 52 8.71 6.01 -6.13
CA ALA A 52 8.64 7.11 -5.15
C ALA A 52 9.80 7.05 -4.14
N LEU A 53 10.13 5.85 -3.64
CA LEU A 53 11.27 5.66 -2.75
C LEU A 53 12.59 6.09 -3.41
N GLU A 54 12.89 5.58 -4.59
CA GLU A 54 14.14 5.88 -5.31
C GLU A 54 14.24 7.37 -5.70
N LYS A 55 13.13 7.99 -6.12
CA LYS A 55 13.10 9.43 -6.42
C LYS A 55 13.35 10.28 -5.17
N GLY A 56 12.83 9.89 -4.01
CA GLY A 56 13.05 10.60 -2.76
C GLY A 56 14.52 10.58 -2.35
N LEU A 57 15.12 9.40 -2.40
CA LEU A 57 16.53 9.21 -2.12
C LEU A 57 17.42 10.01 -3.09
N ALA A 58 17.13 9.95 -4.39
CA ALA A 58 17.86 10.71 -5.41
C ALA A 58 17.73 12.24 -5.24
N ALA A 59 16.61 12.71 -4.67
CA ALA A 59 16.40 14.11 -4.33
C ALA A 59 17.07 14.54 -3.01
N GLY A 60 17.75 13.62 -2.32
CA GLY A 60 18.49 13.90 -1.08
C GLY A 60 17.65 13.82 0.20
N TYR A 61 16.42 13.30 0.14
CA TYR A 61 15.63 13.04 1.33
C TYR A 61 16.19 11.84 2.11
N SER A 62 15.96 11.83 3.43
CA SER A 62 16.34 10.68 4.26
C SER A 62 15.62 9.40 3.82
N LEU A 63 16.17 8.25 4.17
CA LEU A 63 15.53 6.95 3.96
C LEU A 63 14.11 6.93 4.54
N ASN A 64 13.94 7.44 5.76
CA ASN A 64 12.65 7.47 6.44
C ASN A 64 11.65 8.35 5.69
N GLN A 65 12.03 9.57 5.30
CA GLN A 65 11.11 10.48 4.61
C GLN A 65 10.75 9.98 3.20
N SER A 66 11.72 9.38 2.49
CA SER A 66 11.49 8.74 1.19
C SER A 66 10.56 7.53 1.32
N GLY A 67 10.75 6.73 2.38
CA GLY A 67 9.86 5.62 2.73
C GLY A 67 8.44 6.04 3.07
N CYS A 68 8.27 7.12 3.82
CA CYS A 68 6.96 7.70 4.08
C CYS A 68 6.29 8.18 2.79
N GLY A 69 7.02 8.88 1.91
CA GLY A 69 6.50 9.25 0.58
C GLY A 69 6.05 8.05 -0.25
N ALA A 70 6.86 6.98 -0.25
CA ALA A 70 6.52 5.72 -0.91
C ALA A 70 5.28 5.04 -0.32
N LEU A 71 5.15 5.01 1.01
CA LEU A 71 3.98 4.46 1.69
C LEU A 71 2.71 5.20 1.29
N LEU A 72 2.74 6.53 1.33
CA LEU A 72 1.59 7.35 0.94
C LEU A 72 1.25 7.16 -0.55
N ALA A 73 2.25 7.03 -1.42
CA ALA A 73 2.05 6.73 -2.83
C ALA A 73 1.38 5.37 -3.05
N ILE A 74 1.77 4.34 -2.29
CA ILE A 74 1.14 3.02 -2.33
C ILE A 74 -0.33 3.12 -1.87
N ILE A 75 -0.60 3.78 -0.75
CA ILE A 75 -1.98 3.93 -0.23
C ILE A 75 -2.84 4.67 -1.27
N ALA A 76 -2.33 5.73 -1.89
CA ALA A 76 -3.05 6.53 -2.88
C ALA A 76 -3.35 5.80 -4.20
N ASN A 77 -2.64 4.71 -4.51
CA ASN A 77 -2.74 4.00 -5.79
C ASN A 77 -3.12 2.52 -5.63
N SER A 78 -3.49 2.08 -4.43
CA SER A 78 -3.92 0.71 -4.18
C SER A 78 -5.16 0.67 -3.28
N THR A 79 -5.85 -0.47 -3.29
CA THR A 79 -6.94 -0.72 -2.34
C THR A 79 -6.41 -1.51 -1.15
N ASP A 80 -6.13 -0.82 -0.05
CA ASP A 80 -5.78 -1.44 1.23
C ASP A 80 -7.03 -2.00 1.92
N THR A 81 -7.08 -3.32 2.06
CA THR A 81 -8.20 -4.02 2.70
C THR A 81 -8.26 -3.82 4.21
N ASN A 82 -7.15 -3.52 4.88
CA ASN A 82 -7.11 -3.23 6.32
C ASN A 82 -7.74 -1.88 6.64
N LEU A 83 -7.58 -0.88 5.77
CA LEU A 83 -8.31 0.39 5.90
C LEU A 83 -9.82 0.16 5.85
N ILE A 84 -10.31 -0.62 4.88
CA ILE A 84 -11.74 -0.92 4.76
C ILE A 84 -12.22 -1.75 5.95
N ALA A 85 -11.45 -2.76 6.37
CA ALA A 85 -11.83 -3.64 7.48
C ALA A 85 -11.94 -2.93 8.83
N ARG A 86 -11.19 -1.83 9.04
CA ARG A 86 -11.24 -1.02 10.26
C ARG A 86 -12.18 0.19 10.17
N SER A 87 -12.68 0.49 8.98
CA SER A 87 -13.60 1.60 8.72
C SER A 87 -14.70 1.15 7.74
N ASP A 88 -14.72 1.75 6.54
CA ASP A 88 -15.59 1.38 5.44
C ASP A 88 -14.98 1.81 4.10
N ARG A 89 -15.64 1.45 2.98
CA ARG A 89 -15.16 1.76 1.64
C ARG A 89 -15.17 3.26 1.35
N ALA A 90 -16.12 4.02 1.89
CA ALA A 90 -16.22 5.45 1.65
C ALA A 90 -15.04 6.19 2.30
N THR A 91 -14.71 5.82 3.54
CA THR A 91 -13.57 6.32 4.30
C THR A 91 -12.25 6.00 3.61
N GLN A 92 -12.09 4.76 3.13
CA GLN A 92 -10.89 4.39 2.37
C GLN A 92 -10.73 5.21 1.08
N LEU A 93 -11.81 5.47 0.33
CA LEU A 93 -11.76 6.32 -0.86
C LEU A 93 -11.45 7.78 -0.51
N ALA A 94 -12.02 8.32 0.57
CA ALA A 94 -11.72 9.66 1.04
C ALA A 94 -10.25 9.82 1.43
N VAL A 95 -9.67 8.84 2.13
CA VAL A 95 -8.23 8.79 2.45
C VAL A 95 -7.39 8.79 1.17
N VAL A 96 -7.75 7.99 0.16
CA VAL A 96 -7.03 7.96 -1.12
C VAL A 96 -7.00 9.35 -1.78
N GLU A 97 -8.14 10.01 -1.87
CA GLU A 97 -8.23 11.34 -2.51
C GLU A 97 -7.48 12.42 -1.72
N GLU A 98 -7.56 12.38 -0.39
CA GLU A 98 -6.78 13.25 0.49
C GLU A 98 -5.27 13.09 0.26
N LEU A 99 -4.79 11.83 0.20
CA LEU A 99 -3.37 11.55 -0.01
C LEU A 99 -2.91 11.95 -1.41
N LYS A 100 -3.73 11.76 -2.45
CA LYS A 100 -3.43 12.29 -3.79
C LYS A 100 -3.27 13.81 -3.78
N ALA A 101 -4.18 14.52 -3.11
CA ALA A 101 -4.12 15.98 -2.99
C ALA A 101 -2.91 16.46 -2.17
N LEU A 102 -2.52 15.72 -1.13
CA LEU A 102 -1.31 15.98 -0.37
C LEU A 102 -0.06 15.79 -1.24
N LEU A 103 0.08 14.62 -1.88
CA LEU A 103 1.25 14.26 -2.68
C LEU A 103 1.41 15.13 -3.93
N ALA A 104 0.33 15.66 -4.49
CA ALA A 104 0.40 16.62 -5.60
C ALA A 104 1.08 17.95 -5.21
N ARG A 105 1.00 18.34 -3.93
CA ARG A 105 1.61 19.58 -3.40
C ARG A 105 2.95 19.32 -2.74
N THR A 106 3.04 18.21 -2.02
CA THR A 106 4.20 17.85 -1.21
C THR A 106 4.44 16.35 -1.35
N PRO A 107 5.16 15.90 -2.40
CA PRO A 107 5.42 14.49 -2.66
C PRO A 107 6.16 13.77 -1.51
N TYR A 108 6.94 14.53 -0.73
CA TYR A 108 7.66 14.06 0.45
C TYR A 108 7.30 14.97 1.64
N PRO A 109 6.16 14.74 2.30
CA PRO A 109 5.74 15.55 3.45
C PRO A 109 6.84 15.57 4.53
N ASP A 110 6.91 16.67 5.27
CA ASP A 110 7.84 16.78 6.40
C ASP A 110 7.35 15.97 7.61
N GLU A 111 8.21 15.86 8.61
CA GLU A 111 7.93 15.09 9.82
C GLU A 111 6.69 15.59 10.57
N ALA A 112 6.43 16.91 10.56
CA ALA A 112 5.26 17.48 11.23
C ALA A 112 3.96 17.08 10.52
N ALA A 113 3.93 17.15 9.19
CA ALA A 113 2.80 16.73 8.38
C ALA A 113 2.54 15.22 8.51
N LEU A 114 3.61 14.41 8.52
CA LEU A 114 3.51 12.95 8.68
C LEU A 114 2.96 12.58 10.06
N ARG A 115 3.44 13.21 11.13
CA ARG A 115 2.91 12.99 12.49
C ARG A 115 1.44 13.38 12.61
N ALA A 116 1.06 14.54 12.07
CA ALA A 116 -0.34 14.96 12.09
C ALA A 116 -1.26 13.99 11.34
N LEU A 117 -0.78 13.42 10.23
CA LEU A 117 -1.50 12.39 9.49
C LEU A 117 -1.61 11.09 10.30
N ASP A 118 -0.52 10.65 10.92
CA ASP A 118 -0.45 9.44 11.74
C ASP A 118 -1.36 9.54 12.98
N ASP A 119 -1.31 10.65 13.71
CA ASP A 119 -2.17 10.93 14.86
C ASP A 119 -3.66 10.85 14.47
N ARG A 120 -4.02 11.38 13.30
CA ARG A 120 -5.38 11.31 12.78
C ARG A 120 -5.77 9.88 12.41
N PHE A 121 -4.86 9.12 11.78
CA PHE A 121 -5.10 7.71 11.47
C PHE A 121 -5.31 6.90 12.75
N ILE A 122 -4.48 7.11 13.78
CA ILE A 122 -4.62 6.49 15.10
C ILE A 122 -5.98 6.84 15.73
N ALA A 123 -6.34 8.13 15.77
CA ALA A 123 -7.61 8.58 16.34
C ALA A 123 -8.83 8.00 15.62
N ALA A 124 -8.73 7.78 14.30
CA ALA A 124 -9.77 7.16 13.48
C ALA A 124 -9.68 5.62 13.42
N ASN A 125 -8.73 5.00 14.13
CA ASN A 125 -8.42 3.56 14.06
C ASN A 125 -8.16 3.07 12.62
N LEU A 126 -7.57 3.93 11.77
CA LEU A 126 -7.17 3.61 10.42
C LEU A 126 -5.74 3.05 10.42
N SER A 127 -5.56 1.87 9.80
CA SER A 127 -4.24 1.25 9.69
C SER A 127 -4.07 0.67 8.28
N PRO A 128 -3.21 1.26 7.44
CA PRO A 128 -2.91 0.78 6.09
C PRO A 128 -1.85 -0.33 6.11
N GLY A 129 -2.13 -1.41 6.84
CA GLY A 129 -1.16 -2.50 7.03
C GLY A 129 -0.79 -3.21 5.72
N GLY A 130 -1.72 -3.33 4.78
CA GLY A 130 -1.43 -3.98 3.49
C GLY A 130 -0.47 -3.14 2.65
N SER A 131 -0.61 -1.82 2.68
CA SER A 131 0.34 -0.90 2.07
C SER A 131 1.71 -0.91 2.76
N ALA A 132 1.75 -1.09 4.09
CA ALA A 132 3.02 -1.24 4.82
C ALA A 132 3.78 -2.51 4.42
N ASP A 133 3.09 -3.63 4.22
CA ASP A 133 3.70 -4.86 3.71
C ASP A 133 4.31 -4.64 2.30
N LEU A 134 3.62 -3.88 1.44
CA LEU A 134 4.12 -3.51 0.11
C LEU A 134 5.31 -2.55 0.18
N LEU A 135 5.35 -1.64 1.17
CA LEU A 135 6.52 -0.79 1.41
C LEU A 135 7.75 -1.63 1.78
N ALA A 136 7.59 -2.68 2.58
CA ALA A 136 8.69 -3.59 2.91
C ALA A 136 9.28 -4.24 1.65
N LEU A 137 8.45 -4.59 0.66
CA LEU A 137 8.91 -5.07 -0.65
C LEU A 137 9.64 -3.98 -1.45
N CYS A 138 9.23 -2.72 -1.35
CA CYS A 138 9.96 -1.61 -1.97
C CYS A 138 11.38 -1.50 -1.40
N TYR A 139 11.52 -1.56 -0.07
CA TYR A 139 12.84 -1.57 0.58
C TYR A 139 13.68 -2.78 0.17
N LEU A 140 13.10 -3.98 0.18
CA LEU A 140 13.79 -5.19 -0.25
C LEU A 140 14.36 -5.02 -1.66
N LEU A 141 13.55 -4.59 -2.63
CA LEU A 141 13.98 -4.42 -4.02
C LEU A 141 15.03 -3.31 -4.17
N HIS A 142 14.86 -2.20 -3.45
CA HIS A 142 15.83 -1.11 -3.47
C HIS A 142 17.20 -1.59 -2.96
N PHE A 143 17.26 -2.18 -1.77
CA PHE A 143 18.53 -2.65 -1.20
C PHE A 143 19.14 -3.80 -1.99
N PHE A 144 18.32 -4.69 -2.54
CA PHE A 144 18.82 -5.77 -3.40
C PHE A 144 19.51 -5.22 -4.66
N LYS A 145 18.98 -4.13 -5.23
CA LYS A 145 19.58 -3.48 -6.40
C LYS A 145 20.87 -2.72 -6.05
N THR A 146 20.95 -2.10 -4.88
CA THR A 146 22.11 -1.28 -4.50
C THR A 146 23.24 -2.09 -3.86
N GLU A 147 22.93 -3.11 -3.05
CA GLU A 147 23.94 -3.86 -2.31
C GLU A 147 24.47 -5.08 -3.08
N VAL A 148 23.67 -5.70 -3.95
CA VAL A 148 24.08 -6.94 -4.65
C VAL A 148 24.70 -6.66 -6.03
N LEU A 149 24.43 -5.50 -6.63
CA LEU A 149 24.98 -5.14 -7.96
C LEU A 149 26.23 -4.26 -7.89
N GLU A 150 26.57 -3.69 -6.73
CA GLU A 150 27.83 -2.96 -6.55
C GLU A 150 29.03 -3.91 -6.32
N ASP A 151 28.76 -5.19 -6.00
CA ASP A 151 29.75 -6.23 -5.69
C ASP A 151 30.00 -7.25 -6.82
N VAL A 152 29.51 -7.01 -8.05
CA VAL A 152 29.70 -7.89 -9.24
C VAL A 152 30.39 -7.18 -10.40
#